data_AF-A0A5S4EX17-F1
#
_entry.id   AF-A0A5S4EX17-F1
#
_cell.length_a   1.000
_cell.length_b   1.000
_cell.length_c   1.000
_cell.angle_alpha   90.00
_cell.angle_beta   90.00
_cell.angle_gamma   90.00
#
_symmetry.space_group_name_H-M   'P 1'
#
loop_
_entity.id
_entity.type
_entity.pdbx_description
1 polymer ?
#
loop_
_entity_poly.entity_id
_entity_poly.type
_entity_poly.pdbx_seq_one_letter_code
_entity_poly.pdbx_strand_id
1 'polypeptide(L)'
;MRADARRNYDHIVATARVVFAEDGPEASLNEVARRAQVGPGTLYRHFPTRQALLVAVFRERIDRLCALADELAAEPGGDGGAGEAMGAGGCL
;
A
#
# COMPACT_ATOMS: atom_id res chain seq x y z
N MET A 1 0.41 21.86 -4.50
CA MET A 1 -0.78 21.45 -3.73
C MET A 1 -1.35 20.07 -4.06
N ARG A 2 -1.42 19.59 -5.32
CA ARG A 2 -1.81 18.17 -5.60
C ARG A 2 -0.70 17.16 -5.28
N ALA A 3 0.54 17.49 -5.61
CA ALA A 3 1.69 16.64 -5.31
C ALA A 3 1.89 16.44 -3.79
N ASP A 4 1.62 17.46 -2.99
CA ASP A 4 1.72 17.41 -1.53
C ASP A 4 0.64 16.50 -0.93
N ALA A 5 -0.59 16.59 -1.43
CA ALA A 5 -1.68 15.70 -1.02
C ALA A 5 -1.37 14.24 -1.37
N ARG A 6 -0.77 13.97 -2.53
CA ARG A 6 -0.37 12.62 -2.92
C ARG A 6 0.77 12.09 -2.06
N ARG A 7 1.81 12.89 -1.82
CA ARG A 7 2.92 12.53 -0.91
C ARG A 7 2.43 12.22 0.50
N ASN A 8 1.51 13.02 1.03
CA ASN A 8 0.89 12.77 2.33
C ASN A 8 0.11 11.46 2.34
N TYR A 9 -0.68 11.20 1.29
CA TYR A 9 -1.40 9.94 1.15
C TYR A 9 -0.43 8.74 1.17
N ASP A 10 0.59 8.75 0.32
CA ASP A 10 1.55 7.64 0.20
C ASP A 10 2.31 7.44 1.52
N HIS A 11 2.68 8.52 2.21
CA HIS A 11 3.36 8.47 3.52
C HIS A 11 2.46 7.89 4.62
N ILE A 12 1.17 8.25 4.65
CA ILE A 12 0.21 7.68 5.60
C ILE A 12 0.06 6.18 5.35
N VAL A 13 -0.07 5.74 4.09
CA VAL A 13 -0.20 4.32 3.74
C VAL A 13 1.04 3.53 4.18
N ALA A 14 2.24 4.05 3.87
CA ALA A 14 3.49 3.40 4.27
C ALA A 14 3.63 3.28 5.79
N THR A 15 3.23 4.31 6.53
CA THR A 15 3.27 4.31 8.01
C THR A 15 2.22 3.36 8.60
N ALA A 16 0.99 3.39 8.07
CA ALA A 16 -0.09 2.50 8.51
C ALA A 16 0.27 1.03 8.34
N ARG A 17 0.97 0.68 7.25
CA ARG A 17 1.49 -0.67 7.02
C ARG A 17 2.39 -1.13 8.17
N VAL A 18 3.27 -0.28 8.67
CA VAL A 18 4.16 -0.59 9.79
C VAL A 18 3.35 -0.76 11.08
N VAL A 19 2.49 0.21 11.39
CA VAL A 19 1.65 0.17 12.60
C VAL A 19 0.76 -1.07 12.63
N PHE A 20 0.11 -1.42 11.52
CA PHE A 20 -0.74 -2.61 11.47
C PHE A 20 0.04 -3.93 11.52
N ALA A 21 1.29 -3.93 11.09
CA ALA A 21 2.15 -5.10 11.21
C ALA A 21 2.64 -5.31 12.66
N GLU A 22 2.88 -4.23 13.40
CA GLU A 22 3.35 -4.27 14.79
C GLU A 22 2.20 -4.49 15.79
N ASP A 23 1.13 -3.71 15.65
CA ASP A 23 0.05 -3.58 16.64
C ASP A 23 -1.26 -4.26 16.18
N GLY A 24 -1.27 -4.87 14.99
CA GLY A 24 -2.43 -5.54 14.40
C GLY A 24 -3.40 -4.60 13.66
N PRO A 25 -4.41 -5.14 12.94
CA PRO A 25 -5.33 -4.36 12.10
C PRO A 25 -6.23 -3.41 12.90
N GLU A 26 -6.40 -3.65 14.20
CA GLU A 26 -7.21 -2.82 15.10
C GLU A 26 -6.43 -1.66 15.73
N ALA A 27 -5.14 -1.48 15.38
CA ALA A 27 -4.31 -0.40 15.90
C ALA A 27 -4.96 0.99 15.73
N SER A 28 -4.67 1.91 16.64
CA SER A 28 -5.32 3.22 16.65
C SER A 28 -5.01 4.05 15.39
N LEU A 29 -6.04 4.56 14.72
CA LEU A 29 -5.86 5.51 13.60
C LEU A 29 -5.19 6.82 14.05
N ASN A 30 -5.39 7.22 15.30
CA ASN A 30 -4.68 8.37 15.87
C ASN A 30 -3.19 8.07 16.05
N GLU A 31 -2.82 6.82 16.35
CA GLU A 31 -1.42 6.42 16.42
C GLU A 31 -0.77 6.43 15.04
N VAL A 32 -1.48 5.98 14.00
CA VAL A 32 -1.04 6.12 12.61
C VAL A 32 -0.82 7.59 12.25
N ALA A 33 -1.78 8.47 12.56
CA ALA A 33 -1.65 9.90 12.28
C ALA A 33 -0.43 10.50 12.99
N ARG A 34 -0.21 10.14 14.25
CA ARG A 34 0.94 10.57 15.05
C ARG A 34 2.26 10.12 14.44
N ARG A 35 2.41 8.83 14.11
CA ARG A 35 3.64 8.29 13.50
C ARG A 35 3.89 8.85 12.10
N ALA A 36 2.83 9.10 11.34
CA ALA A 36 2.91 9.71 10.00
C ALA A 36 3.08 11.23 10.05
N GLN A 37 3.15 11.82 11.25
CA GLN A 37 3.32 13.26 11.47
C GLN A 37 2.25 14.11 10.75
N VAL A 38 1.02 13.60 10.68
CA VAL A 38 -0.13 14.31 10.10
C VAL A 38 -1.19 14.60 11.17
N GLY A 39 -1.95 15.69 10.96
CA GLY A 39 -3.12 15.95 11.80
C GLY A 39 -4.21 14.88 11.61
N PRO A 40 -4.98 14.52 12.65
CA PRO A 40 -6.08 13.55 12.53
C PRO A 40 -7.09 13.93 11.44
N GLY A 41 -7.40 15.22 11.31
CA GLY A 41 -8.28 15.72 10.24
C GLY A 41 -7.75 15.46 8.84
N THR A 42 -6.43 15.47 8.62
CA THR A 42 -5.82 15.12 7.34
C THR A 42 -5.96 13.63 7.07
N LEU A 43 -5.70 12.77 8.07
CA LEU A 43 -5.89 11.33 7.95
C LEU A 43 -7.35 10.99 7.62
N TYR A 44 -8.31 11.50 8.39
CA TYR A 44 -9.74 11.21 8.18
C TYR A 44 -10.29 11.77 6.86
N ARG A 45 -9.70 12.86 6.33
CA ARG A 45 -10.05 13.36 4.98
C ARG A 45 -9.63 12.39 3.87
N HIS A 46 -8.49 11.72 4.01
CA HIS A 46 -8.02 10.71 3.04
C HIS A 46 -8.63 9.33 3.28
N PHE A 47 -8.84 8.97 4.55
CA PHE A 47 -9.27 7.66 5.00
C PHE A 47 -10.41 7.83 6.01
N PRO A 48 -11.65 8.02 5.54
CA PRO A 48 -12.79 8.28 6.43
C PRO A 48 -13.13 7.08 7.33
N THR A 49 -12.66 5.88 6.99
CA THR A 49 -12.85 4.66 7.78
C THR A 49 -11.55 3.89 7.92
N ARG A 50 -11.44 3.06 8.98
CA ARG A 50 -10.36 2.08 9.14
C ARG A 50 -10.23 1.20 7.88
N GLN A 51 -11.37 0.74 7.35
CA GLN A 51 -11.41 -0.10 6.17
C GLN A 51 -10.80 0.60 4.95
N ALA A 52 -11.04 1.90 4.76
CA ALA A 52 -10.43 2.66 3.68
C ALA A 52 -8.90 2.67 3.77
N LEU A 53 -8.35 2.81 4.99
CA LEU A 53 -6.91 2.76 5.21
C LEU A 53 -6.35 1.35 5.01
N LEU A 54 -7.03 0.32 5.52
CA LEU A 54 -6.62 -1.08 5.33
C LEU A 54 -6.59 -1.44 3.85
N VAL A 55 -7.62 -1.10 3.08
CA VAL A 55 -7.67 -1.35 1.63
C VAL A 55 -6.51 -0.65 0.91
N ALA A 56 -6.17 0.59 1.29
CA ALA A 56 -5.04 1.29 0.70
C ALA A 56 -3.70 0.61 1.02
N VAL A 57 -3.51 0.14 2.26
CA VAL A 57 -2.33 -0.63 2.66
C VAL A 57 -2.25 -1.95 1.90
N PHE A 58 -3.35 -2.69 1.74
CA PHE A 58 -3.36 -3.94 0.99
C PHE A 58 -3.07 -3.71 -0.49
N ARG A 59 -3.67 -2.68 -1.10
CA ARG A 59 -3.40 -2.32 -2.50
C ARG A 59 -1.92 -2.02 -2.72
N GLU A 60 -1.32 -1.19 -1.87
CA GLU A 60 0.12 -0.90 -1.96
C GLU A 60 1.00 -2.15 -1.84
N ARG A 61 0.63 -3.10 -0.99
CA ARG A 61 1.35 -4.37 -0.85
C ARG A 61 1.21 -5.26 -2.08
N ILE A 62 0.01 -5.37 -2.63
CA ILE A 62 -0.25 -6.15 -3.85
C ILE A 62 0.50 -5.52 -5.02
N ASP A 63 0.43 -4.20 -5.20
CA ASP A 63 1.12 -3.47 -6.26
C ASP A 63 2.64 -3.73 -6.19
N ARG A 64 3.23 -3.74 -5.00
CA ARG A 64 4.65 -4.09 -4.80
C ARG A 64 4.97 -5.54 -5.13
N LEU A 65 4.09 -6.48 -4.79
CA LEU A 65 4.29 -7.89 -5.11
C LEU A 65 4.19 -8.12 -6.62
N CYS A 66 3.26 -7.46 -7.29
CA CYS A 66 3.13 -7.51 -8.75
C CYS A 66 4.36 -6.91 -9.42
N ALA A 67 4.84 -5.74 -8.98
CA ALA A 67 6.05 -5.12 -9.53
C ALA A 67 7.27 -6.04 -9.39
N LEU A 68 7.44 -6.70 -8.24
CA LEU A 68 8.52 -7.67 -8.04
C LEU A 68 8.38 -8.90 -8.95
N ALA A 69 7.16 -9.40 -9.13
CA ALA A 69 6.91 -10.52 -10.04
C ALA A 69 7.24 -10.15 -11.50
N ASP A 70 6.88 -8.93 -11.92
CA ASP A 70 7.19 -8.41 -13.25
C ASP A 70 8.71 -8.24 -13.45
N GLU A 71 9.42 -7.72 -12.45
CA GLU A 71 10.89 -7.61 -12.46
C GLU A 71 11.57 -8.97 -12.61
N LEU A 72 11.14 -9.98 -11.84
CA LEU A 72 11.68 -11.33 -11.90
C LEU A 72 11.34 -12.04 -13.22
N ALA A 73 10.14 -11.80 -13.78
CA ALA A 73 9.73 -12.35 -15.07
C ALA A 73 10.48 -11.68 -16.25
N ALA A 74 10.96 -10.45 -16.07
CA ALA A 74 11.72 -9.71 -17.07
C ALA A 74 13.20 -10.11 -17.13
N GLU A 75 13.75 -10.82 -16.14
CA GLU A 75 15.09 -11.39 -16.21
C GLU A 75 15.11 -12.61 -17.14
N PRO A 76 15.79 -12.56 -18.30
CA PRO A 76 15.86 -13.69 -19.21
C PRO A 76 16.90 -14.69 -18.68
N GLY A 77 16.52 -15.53 -17.71
CA GLY A 77 17.41 -16.56 -17.20
C GLY A 77 17.01 -17.15 -15.85
N GLY A 78 15.91 -17.90 -15.81
CA GLY A 78 15.56 -18.76 -14.68
C GLY A 78 14.71 -19.92 -15.18
N ASP A 79 15.30 -21.10 -15.23
CA ASP A 79 14.77 -22.34 -15.72
C ASP A 79 13.52 -22.83 -14.96
N GLY A 80 12.44 -23.07 -15.70
CA GLY A 80 11.43 -24.07 -15.34
C GLY A 80 10.07 -23.53 -14.88
N GLY A 81 9.13 -23.47 -15.82
CA GLY A 81 7.70 -23.47 -15.52
C GLY A 81 6.90 -22.32 -16.13
N ALA A 82 6.89 -22.21 -17.45
CA ALA A 82 5.83 -21.48 -18.15
C ALA A 82 4.49 -22.19 -17.90
N GLY A 83 3.75 -21.73 -16.88
CA GLY A 83 2.38 -22.09 -16.60
C GLY A 83 1.53 -20.83 -16.56
N GLU A 84 1.01 -20.47 -17.74
CA GLU A 84 -0.15 -19.60 -17.93
C GLU A 84 0.06 -18.10 -17.65
N ALA A 85 0.67 -17.44 -18.62
CA ALA A 85 0.36 -16.05 -18.93
C ALA A 85 -1.13 -15.95 -19.33
N MET A 86 -2.00 -15.70 -18.35
CA MET A 86 -3.38 -15.32 -18.61
C MET A 86 -3.73 -14.08 -17.78
N GLY A 87 -3.80 -12.95 -18.50
CA GLY A 87 -4.42 -11.73 -18.03
C GLY A 87 -3.44 -10.59 -17.81
N ALA A 88 -3.09 -9.88 -18.88
CA ALA A 88 -2.85 -8.44 -18.81
C ALA A 88 -4.15 -7.76 -18.34
N GLY A 89 -4.47 -7.92 -17.07
CA GLY A 89 -5.51 -7.20 -16.36
C GLY A 89 -4.79 -6.33 -15.36
N GLY A 90 -4.68 -5.04 -15.68
CA GLY A 90 -3.95 -4.08 -14.86
C GLY A 90 -4.31 -4.23 -13.38
N CYS A 91 -3.30 -4.09 -12.52
CA CYS A 91 -3.54 -3.72 -11.13
C CYS A 91 -4.19 -2.33 -11.13
N LEU A 92 -5.53 -2.35 -11.20
CA LEU A 92 -6.52 -1.29 -10.96
C LEU A 92 -6.24 0.10 -11.56
#